data_AF-A0A820GYZ3-F1
#
_entry.id   AF-A0A820GYZ3-F1
#
_cell.length_a   1.000
_cell.length_b   1.000
_cell.length_c   1.000
_cell.angle_alpha   90.00
_cell.angle_beta   90.00
_cell.angle_gamma   90.00
#
_symmetry.space_group_name_H-M   'P 1'
#
loop_
_entity.id
_entity.type
_entity.pdbx_description
1 polymer ?
#
loop_
_entity_poly.entity_id
_entity_poly.type
_entity_poly.pdbx_seq_one_letter_code
_entity_poly.pdbx_strand_id
1 'polypeptide(L)'
;LAESNRWYILRDRAREVFTRDIQSIAAKISADIDTDHCRINPKSDLNFSARTVSRQALLNFISSYNRIWFRLALEVLFPINIENYQQMKLSIEQYLIQSTGNTSSPSNDTINSKKNNNNNNKTASAQIRLTIKNLILIIIFLERAKLLRLIDNDPCLYIRESKFKSTKESIDILSRDFISSDTNLIRRLKLAGYEPIYRQTSLDEYNYLITNTENKLFDDLKDGIRLTRCAQILLSSINEQVAKFDLSTKLKCPVVNLVHKLLNIDQAFELLQTYGHVNLNGM
;
A
#
# COMPACT_ATOMS: atom_id res chain seq x y z
N LEU A 1 -13.15 -18.11 16.01
CA LEU A 1 -12.96 -19.24 15.07
C LEU A 1 -13.31 -18.85 13.62
N ALA A 2 -14.50 -18.35 13.33
CA ALA A 2 -14.89 -17.96 11.95
C ALA A 2 -14.00 -16.85 11.31
N GLU A 3 -13.64 -15.80 12.05
CA GLU A 3 -12.76 -14.73 11.55
C GLU A 3 -11.31 -15.19 11.33
N SER A 4 -10.81 -16.07 12.20
CA SER A 4 -9.47 -16.66 12.06
C SER A 4 -9.38 -17.53 10.81
N ASN A 5 -10.44 -18.30 10.49
CA ASN A 5 -10.53 -19.05 9.25
C ASN A 5 -10.59 -18.15 8.01
N ARG A 6 -11.33 -17.03 8.06
CA ARG A 6 -11.38 -16.07 6.94
C ARG A 6 -10.01 -15.48 6.64
N TRP A 7 -9.25 -15.09 7.67
CA TRP A 7 -7.90 -14.55 7.50
C TRP A 7 -6.93 -15.58 6.90
N TYR A 8 -7.00 -16.84 7.34
CA TYR A 8 -6.18 -17.91 6.79
C TYR A 8 -6.44 -18.13 5.29
N ILE A 9 -7.71 -18.21 4.89
CA ILE A 9 -8.13 -18.36 3.48
C ILE A 9 -7.64 -17.16 2.65
N LEU A 10 -7.78 -15.94 3.17
CA LEU A 10 -7.27 -14.72 2.53
C LEU A 10 -5.76 -14.80 2.31
N ARG A 11 -5.00 -15.22 3.32
CA ARG A 11 -3.55 -15.35 3.25
C ARG A 11 -3.12 -16.37 2.20
N ASP A 12 -3.80 -17.51 2.11
CA ASP A 12 -3.47 -18.52 1.10
C ASP A 12 -3.74 -18.02 -0.32
N ARG A 13 -4.88 -17.36 -0.55
CA ARG A 13 -5.15 -16.67 -1.83
C ARG A 13 -4.09 -15.62 -2.16
N ALA A 14 -3.63 -14.88 -1.15
CA ALA A 14 -2.58 -13.88 -1.33
C ALA A 14 -1.20 -14.49 -1.67
N ARG A 15 -0.89 -15.68 -1.11
CA ARG A 15 0.32 -16.45 -1.46
C ARG A 15 0.27 -16.99 -2.88
N GLU A 16 -0.89 -17.43 -3.34
CA GLU A 16 -1.09 -17.83 -4.74
C GLU A 16 -0.84 -16.65 -5.69
N VAL A 17 -1.36 -15.46 -5.35
CA VAL A 17 -1.10 -14.23 -6.12
C VAL A 17 0.38 -13.91 -6.15
N PHE A 18 1.09 -14.01 -5.02
CA PHE A 18 2.53 -13.77 -4.98
C PHE A 18 3.29 -14.74 -5.89
N THR A 19 2.98 -16.03 -5.80
CA THR A 19 3.63 -17.09 -6.59
C THR A 19 3.39 -16.88 -8.09
N ARG A 20 2.14 -16.60 -8.48
CA ARG A 20 1.74 -16.48 -9.88
C ARG A 20 2.22 -15.18 -10.53
N ASP A 21 2.06 -14.05 -9.84
CA ASP A 21 2.18 -12.73 -10.47
C ASP A 21 3.49 -12.01 -10.11
N ILE A 22 4.13 -12.34 -8.98
CA ILE A 22 5.20 -11.53 -8.38
C ILE A 22 6.53 -12.29 -8.30
N GLN A 23 6.52 -13.61 -8.17
CA GLN A 23 7.73 -14.41 -7.93
C GLN A 23 8.83 -14.18 -8.99
N SER A 24 8.47 -14.10 -10.27
CA SER A 24 9.43 -13.85 -11.35
C SER A 24 10.04 -12.43 -11.29
N ILE A 25 9.22 -11.43 -10.92
CA ILE A 25 9.65 -10.05 -10.70
C ILE A 25 10.57 -9.98 -9.48
N ALA A 26 10.21 -10.67 -8.40
CA ALA A 26 10.99 -10.74 -7.17
C ALA A 26 12.37 -11.37 -7.40
N ALA A 27 12.46 -12.41 -8.23
CA ALA A 27 13.73 -13.02 -8.61
C ALA A 27 14.64 -12.02 -9.36
N LYS A 28 14.08 -11.27 -10.32
CA LYS A 28 14.84 -10.24 -11.06
C LYS A 28 15.28 -9.07 -10.17
N ILE A 29 14.43 -8.63 -9.23
CA ILE A 29 14.77 -7.58 -8.27
C ILE A 29 15.87 -8.05 -7.31
N SER A 30 15.79 -9.31 -6.87
CA SER A 30 16.84 -9.91 -6.05
C SER A 30 18.17 -9.94 -6.80
N ALA A 31 18.17 -10.32 -8.08
CA ALA A 31 19.36 -10.27 -8.92
C ALA A 31 19.89 -8.84 -9.12
N ASP A 32 19.03 -7.82 -9.18
CA ASP A 32 19.44 -6.41 -9.32
C ASP A 32 20.03 -5.81 -8.03
N ILE A 33 19.72 -6.38 -6.86
CA ILE A 33 20.14 -5.89 -5.54
C ILE A 33 21.25 -6.75 -4.91
N ASP A 34 21.31 -8.06 -5.15
CA ASP A 34 22.19 -8.95 -4.39
C ASP A 34 23.58 -9.14 -5.03
N THR A 35 23.80 -8.72 -6.29
CA THR A 35 25.08 -8.90 -7.02
C THR A 35 26.15 -7.86 -6.68
N ASP A 36 27.45 -8.18 -6.79
CA ASP A 36 28.56 -7.23 -6.54
C ASP A 36 28.51 -5.95 -7.40
N HIS A 37 27.89 -6.02 -8.59
CA HIS A 37 27.53 -4.87 -9.43
C HIS A 37 26.03 -4.56 -9.37
N CYS A 38 25.54 -4.34 -8.15
CA CYS A 38 24.17 -3.94 -7.85
C CYS A 38 23.68 -2.87 -8.83
N ARG A 39 22.56 -3.14 -9.50
CA ARG A 39 21.88 -2.16 -10.36
C ARG A 39 20.86 -1.34 -9.59
N ILE A 40 20.52 -1.77 -8.39
CA ILE A 40 19.75 -1.02 -7.39
C ILE A 40 20.66 -0.82 -6.17
N ASN A 41 21.26 0.36 -6.06
CA ASN A 41 22.18 0.68 -4.99
C ASN A 41 21.48 1.46 -3.86
N PRO A 42 21.50 0.99 -2.60
CA PRO A 42 21.11 1.83 -1.47
C PRO A 42 22.11 2.97 -1.27
N LYS A 43 21.68 4.08 -0.67
CA LYS A 43 22.62 5.15 -0.34
C LYS A 43 23.66 4.69 0.68
N SER A 44 24.89 5.16 0.52
CA SER A 44 26.03 4.77 1.36
C SER A 44 25.94 5.22 2.82
N ASP A 45 25.15 6.26 3.11
CA ASP A 45 24.99 6.89 4.42
C ASP A 45 23.79 6.33 5.21
N LEU A 46 23.07 5.35 4.67
CA LEU A 46 21.94 4.74 5.36
C LEU A 46 22.37 4.04 6.65
N ASN A 47 21.62 4.32 7.71
CA ASN A 47 21.76 3.64 8.98
C ASN A 47 20.38 3.50 9.62
N PHE A 48 19.99 2.28 10.00
CA PHE A 48 18.70 1.98 10.63
C PHE A 48 18.79 1.78 12.15
N SER A 49 19.93 2.11 12.75
CA SER A 49 20.14 2.13 14.20
C SER A 49 19.13 3.04 14.90
N ALA A 50 18.92 2.81 16.20
CA ALA A 50 17.99 3.60 17.00
C ALA A 50 18.28 5.12 16.88
N ARG A 51 17.20 5.92 16.80
CA ARG A 51 17.23 7.40 16.75
C ARG A 51 17.91 8.02 15.52
N THR A 52 18.11 7.27 14.45
CA THR A 52 18.62 7.81 13.17
C THR A 52 17.49 8.39 12.31
N VAL A 53 17.82 9.39 11.48
CA VAL A 53 16.87 10.01 10.54
C VAL A 53 16.36 8.98 9.53
N SER A 54 17.24 8.14 8.97
CA SER A 54 16.86 7.11 8.00
C SER A 54 15.93 6.06 8.60
N ARG A 55 16.11 5.67 9.87
CA ARG A 55 15.15 4.82 10.58
C ARG A 55 13.79 5.50 10.73
N GLN A 56 13.76 6.77 11.13
CA GLN A 56 12.49 7.48 11.26
C GLN A 56 11.77 7.63 9.91
N ALA A 57 12.52 7.92 8.84
CA ALA A 57 12.00 7.95 7.48
C ALA A 57 11.38 6.59 7.08
N LEU A 58 12.06 5.48 7.40
CA LEU A 58 11.58 4.12 7.15
C LEU A 58 10.28 3.83 7.91
N LEU A 59 10.24 4.15 9.20
CA LEU A 59 9.04 3.96 10.03
C LEU A 59 7.86 4.82 9.54
N ASN A 60 8.13 6.06 9.11
CA ASN A 60 7.12 6.94 8.53
C ASN A 60 6.62 6.44 7.17
N PHE A 61 7.50 5.84 6.38
CA PHE A 61 7.15 5.20 5.12
C PHE A 61 6.21 4.02 5.36
N ILE A 62 6.55 3.14 6.31
CA ILE A 62 5.73 1.99 6.69
C ILE A 62 4.38 2.43 7.27
N SER A 63 4.36 3.44 8.13
CA SER A 63 3.12 3.92 8.77
C SER A 63 2.16 4.62 7.80
N SER A 64 2.61 4.95 6.59
CA SER A 64 1.78 5.51 5.53
C SER A 64 0.83 4.46 4.91
N TYR A 65 1.09 3.17 5.14
CA TYR A 65 0.22 2.07 4.69
C TYR A 65 -0.86 1.73 5.72
N ASN A 66 -2.02 1.30 5.24
CA ASN A 66 -3.04 0.70 6.07
C ASN A 66 -2.52 -0.59 6.72
N ARG A 67 -2.77 -0.75 8.02
CA ARG A 67 -2.20 -1.82 8.83
C ARG A 67 -2.64 -3.22 8.41
N ILE A 68 -3.87 -3.38 7.93
CA ILE A 68 -4.39 -4.70 7.52
C ILE A 68 -3.69 -5.15 6.25
N TRP A 69 -3.58 -4.26 5.26
CA TRP A 69 -2.82 -4.49 4.04
C TRP A 69 -1.35 -4.79 4.35
N PHE A 70 -0.70 -3.99 5.19
CA PHE A 70 0.70 -4.18 5.55
C PHE A 70 0.94 -5.50 6.30
N ARG A 71 0.04 -5.88 7.22
CA ARG A 71 0.08 -7.19 7.89
C ARG A 71 0.01 -8.33 6.88
N LEU A 72 -0.91 -8.26 5.91
CA LEU A 72 -1.04 -9.28 4.87
C LEU A 72 0.27 -9.42 4.06
N ALA A 73 0.91 -8.31 3.71
CA ALA A 73 2.20 -8.33 3.01
C ALA A 73 3.29 -9.03 3.83
N LEU A 74 3.39 -8.73 5.13
CA LEU A 74 4.34 -9.36 6.03
C LEU A 74 4.15 -10.89 6.13
N GLU A 75 2.91 -11.36 6.29
CA GLU A 75 2.60 -12.80 6.43
C GLU A 75 2.72 -13.60 5.12
N VAL A 76 2.68 -12.92 3.97
CA VAL A 76 2.88 -13.54 2.65
C VAL A 76 4.36 -13.59 2.28
N LEU A 77 5.10 -12.51 2.52
CA LEU A 77 6.51 -12.40 2.13
C LEU A 77 7.47 -13.06 3.11
N PHE A 78 7.06 -13.20 4.37
CA PHE A 78 7.90 -13.76 5.43
C PHE A 78 7.20 -14.94 6.11
N PRO A 79 7.97 -15.91 6.65
CA PRO A 79 7.42 -17.09 7.33
C PRO A 79 6.94 -16.73 8.75
N ILE A 80 5.94 -15.85 8.86
CA ILE A 80 5.40 -15.33 10.12
C ILE A 80 3.87 -15.36 10.15
N ASN A 81 3.33 -15.39 11.36
CA ASN A 81 1.92 -15.21 11.64
C ASN A 81 1.78 -14.06 12.65
N ILE A 82 1.00 -13.03 12.34
CA ILE A 82 0.87 -11.84 13.17
C ILE A 82 -0.53 -11.84 13.76
N GLU A 83 -0.67 -12.03 15.05
CA GLU A 83 -1.98 -12.04 15.74
C GLU A 83 -2.29 -10.69 16.39
N ASN A 84 -1.26 -9.93 16.74
CA ASN A 84 -1.40 -8.66 17.44
C ASN A 84 -0.38 -7.60 16.98
N TYR A 85 -0.59 -6.36 17.43
CA TYR A 85 0.25 -5.23 17.07
C TYR A 85 1.70 -5.35 17.57
N GLN A 86 1.94 -5.99 18.71
CA GLN A 86 3.29 -6.19 19.24
C GLN A 86 4.09 -7.13 18.32
N GLN A 87 3.50 -8.24 17.89
CA GLN A 87 4.11 -9.16 16.91
C GLN A 87 4.37 -8.48 15.56
N MET A 88 3.46 -7.61 15.12
CA MET A 88 3.67 -6.80 13.91
C MET A 88 4.90 -5.89 14.05
N LYS A 89 5.04 -5.20 15.19
CA LYS A 89 6.20 -4.35 15.49
C LYS A 89 7.49 -5.15 15.51
N LEU A 90 7.51 -6.32 16.17
CA LEU A 90 8.66 -7.21 16.21
C LEU A 90 9.04 -7.71 14.80
N SER A 91 8.05 -8.02 13.97
CA SER A 91 8.26 -8.44 12.58
C SER A 91 8.87 -7.32 11.73
N ILE A 92 8.41 -6.07 11.91
CA ILE A 92 9.01 -4.90 11.27
C ILE A 92 10.47 -4.75 11.70
N GLU A 93 10.77 -4.89 13.00
CA GLU A 93 12.15 -4.88 13.47
C GLU A 93 12.97 -5.99 12.80
N GLN A 94 12.50 -7.24 12.83
CA GLN A 94 13.23 -8.41 12.32
C GLN A 94 13.49 -8.40 10.80
N TYR A 95 12.49 -7.98 10.00
CA TYR A 95 12.57 -8.13 8.54
C TYR A 95 12.91 -6.83 7.81
N LEU A 96 12.68 -5.66 8.42
CA LEU A 96 12.86 -4.37 7.75
C LEU A 96 13.94 -3.49 8.40
N ILE A 97 14.26 -3.66 9.69
CA ILE A 97 15.15 -2.72 10.40
C ILE A 97 16.43 -3.40 10.91
N GLN A 98 16.31 -4.61 11.39
CA GLN A 98 17.34 -5.43 12.02
C GLN A 98 17.28 -6.82 11.40
N SER A 99 18.05 -7.06 10.34
CA SER A 99 18.42 -8.44 10.00
C SER A 99 19.13 -9.03 11.23
N THR A 100 18.48 -9.98 11.89
CA THR A 100 19.01 -10.73 13.03
C THR A 100 20.47 -11.09 12.82
N GLY A 101 21.36 -10.47 13.61
CA GLY A 101 22.47 -11.20 14.17
C GLY A 101 21.85 -12.25 15.09
N ASN A 102 21.74 -13.48 14.59
CA ASN A 102 21.66 -14.74 15.33
C ASN A 102 21.28 -15.88 14.36
N THR A 103 22.12 -16.12 13.35
CA THR A 103 22.45 -17.51 13.02
C THR A 103 23.56 -17.90 13.97
N SER A 104 23.20 -18.31 15.19
CA SER A 104 24.06 -19.17 15.98
C SER A 104 24.13 -20.52 15.28
N SER A 105 25.03 -20.63 14.30
CA SER A 105 25.71 -21.90 14.07
C SER A 105 26.55 -22.13 15.34
N PRO A 106 26.39 -23.24 16.08
CA PRO A 106 27.35 -23.61 17.11
C PRO A 106 28.59 -24.18 16.39
N SER A 107 29.31 -23.34 15.67
CA SER A 107 30.69 -23.64 15.28
C SER A 107 31.57 -23.01 16.36
N ASN A 108 31.79 -23.80 17.42
CA ASN A 108 32.98 -23.64 18.24
C ASN A 108 34.17 -23.72 17.29
N ASP A 109 34.83 -22.59 17.01
CA ASP A 109 36.25 -22.55 16.67
C ASP A 109 36.78 -21.12 16.86
N THR A 110 37.32 -20.93 18.06
CA THR A 110 38.61 -20.30 18.36
C THR A 110 39.17 -19.15 17.48
N ILE A 111 39.44 -18.04 18.18
CA ILE A 111 40.67 -17.22 18.13
C ILE A 111 40.78 -16.08 17.08
N ASN A 112 40.86 -14.86 17.63
CA ASN A 112 41.59 -13.67 17.19
C ASN A 112 41.68 -13.36 15.68
N SER A 113 41.00 -12.28 15.27
CA SER A 113 41.59 -11.34 14.31
C SER A 113 41.02 -9.92 14.47
N LYS A 114 41.76 -9.08 15.19
CA LYS A 114 41.82 -7.65 14.89
C LYS A 114 42.47 -7.53 13.51
N LYS A 115 41.71 -7.22 12.46
CA LYS A 115 42.26 -6.71 11.19
C LYS A 115 41.28 -5.78 10.50
N ASN A 116 41.67 -4.50 10.50
CA ASN A 116 41.57 -3.52 9.42
C ASN A 116 40.47 -3.75 8.37
N ASN A 117 39.49 -2.84 8.34
CA ASN A 117 38.78 -2.50 7.10
C ASN A 117 38.92 -0.99 6.84
N ASN A 118 40.15 -0.60 6.47
CA ASN A 118 40.34 0.52 5.56
C ASN A 118 40.09 0.00 4.14
N ASN A 119 38.83 0.04 3.70
CA ASN A 119 38.47 -0.08 2.28
C ASN A 119 37.49 1.04 1.95
N ASN A 120 38.00 2.04 1.24
CA ASN A 120 37.32 3.28 0.84
C ASN A 120 36.27 3.10 -0.28
N ASN A 121 35.62 1.93 -0.37
CA ASN A 121 34.49 1.72 -1.26
C ASN A 121 33.24 1.58 -0.40
N LYS A 122 32.50 2.69 -0.22
CA LYS A 122 31.29 2.78 0.62
C LYS A 122 30.10 2.03 -0.01
N THR A 123 30.20 0.72 -0.16
CA THR A 123 29.05 -0.13 -0.51
C THR A 123 28.14 -0.27 0.70
N ALA A 124 26.83 -0.08 0.54
CA ALA A 124 25.86 -0.29 1.61
C ALA A 124 25.99 -1.70 2.21
N SER A 125 25.65 -1.88 3.49
CA SER A 125 25.72 -3.20 4.13
C SER A 125 24.71 -4.17 3.49
N ALA A 126 24.99 -5.48 3.55
CA ALA A 126 24.06 -6.51 3.07
C ALA A 126 22.68 -6.42 3.73
N GLN A 127 22.64 -5.96 4.99
CA GLN A 127 21.40 -5.77 5.75
C GLN A 127 20.55 -4.64 5.16
N ILE A 128 21.17 -3.52 4.79
CA ILE A 128 20.47 -2.40 4.14
C ILE A 128 19.92 -2.86 2.79
N ARG A 129 20.70 -3.60 2.00
CA ARG A 129 20.22 -4.17 0.73
C ARG A 129 19.00 -5.07 0.93
N LEU A 130 19.01 -5.93 1.95
CA LEU A 130 17.87 -6.77 2.30
C LEU A 130 16.63 -5.94 2.69
N THR A 131 16.80 -4.91 3.53
CA THR A 131 15.71 -3.98 3.87
C THR A 131 15.09 -3.35 2.62
N ILE A 132 15.92 -2.82 1.73
CA ILE A 132 15.45 -2.18 0.49
C ILE A 132 14.72 -3.17 -0.40
N LYS A 133 15.29 -4.37 -0.59
CA LYS A 133 14.63 -5.46 -1.32
C LYS A 133 13.25 -5.76 -0.75
N ASN A 134 13.16 -5.95 0.57
CA ASN A 134 11.91 -6.27 1.25
C ASN A 134 10.88 -5.15 1.09
N LEU A 135 11.27 -3.87 1.18
CA LEU A 135 10.36 -2.74 0.94
C LEU A 135 9.83 -2.72 -0.49
N ILE A 136 10.69 -2.95 -1.49
CA ILE A 136 10.27 -3.01 -2.89
C ILE A 136 9.25 -4.14 -3.10
N LEU A 137 9.53 -5.33 -2.57
CA LEU A 137 8.61 -6.48 -2.68
C LEU A 137 7.27 -6.21 -1.98
N ILE A 138 7.29 -5.57 -0.81
CA ILE A 138 6.07 -5.14 -0.11
C ILE A 138 5.25 -4.19 -1.00
N ILE A 139 5.86 -3.17 -1.60
CA ILE A 139 5.16 -2.20 -2.47
C ILE A 139 4.47 -2.91 -3.64
N ILE A 140 5.21 -3.77 -4.35
CA ILE A 140 4.71 -4.50 -5.53
C ILE A 140 3.56 -5.42 -5.14
N PHE A 141 3.72 -6.17 -4.04
CA PHE A 141 2.70 -7.06 -3.54
C PHE A 141 1.43 -6.32 -3.11
N LEU A 142 1.59 -5.22 -2.38
CA LEU A 142 0.47 -4.44 -1.88
C LEU A 142 -0.37 -3.84 -3.01
N GLU A 143 0.26 -3.30 -4.04
CA GLU A 143 -0.47 -2.82 -5.22
C GLU A 143 -1.22 -3.97 -5.90
N ARG A 144 -0.56 -5.11 -6.15
CA ARG A 144 -1.21 -6.23 -6.82
C ARG A 144 -2.40 -6.77 -6.02
N ALA A 145 -2.23 -6.90 -4.71
CA ALA A 145 -3.29 -7.34 -3.80
C ALA A 145 -4.46 -6.35 -3.75
N LYS A 146 -4.18 -5.05 -3.79
CA LYS A 146 -5.20 -3.99 -3.82
C LYS A 146 -5.98 -3.98 -5.14
N LEU A 147 -5.30 -4.12 -6.28
CA LEU A 147 -5.95 -4.18 -7.60
C LEU A 147 -6.86 -5.41 -7.75
N LEU A 148 -6.49 -6.53 -7.11
CA LEU A 148 -7.31 -7.74 -7.07
C LEU A 148 -8.40 -7.72 -5.99
N ARG A 149 -8.51 -6.63 -5.21
CA ARG A 149 -9.46 -6.46 -4.10
C ARG A 149 -9.50 -7.67 -3.16
N LEU A 150 -8.31 -8.15 -2.75
CA LEU A 150 -8.22 -9.38 -1.95
C LEU A 150 -8.93 -9.27 -0.60
N ILE A 151 -8.89 -8.10 0.04
CA ILE A 151 -9.52 -7.87 1.35
C ILE A 151 -10.95 -7.39 1.14
N ASP A 152 -11.91 -8.04 1.80
CA ASP A 152 -13.32 -7.64 1.81
C ASP A 152 -13.49 -6.19 2.28
N ASN A 153 -14.50 -5.50 1.75
CA ASN A 153 -14.71 -4.04 1.90
C ASN A 153 -13.62 -3.14 1.31
N ASP A 154 -12.55 -3.73 0.76
CA ASP A 154 -11.49 -3.06 0.02
C ASP A 154 -10.99 -1.75 0.65
N PRO A 155 -10.50 -1.76 1.91
CA PRO A 155 -10.08 -0.54 2.59
C PRO A 155 -8.95 0.17 1.82
N CYS A 156 -8.82 1.49 2.01
CA CYS A 156 -7.72 2.26 1.43
C CYS A 156 -6.36 1.61 1.68
N LEU A 157 -5.50 1.58 0.66
CA LEU A 157 -4.15 1.03 0.78
C LEU A 157 -3.25 1.94 1.61
N TYR A 158 -3.36 3.26 1.39
CA TYR A 158 -2.66 4.27 2.14
C TYR A 158 -3.59 4.90 3.17
N ILE A 159 -3.08 5.25 4.35
CA ILE A 159 -3.88 5.99 5.33
C ILE A 159 -4.18 7.42 4.83
N ARG A 160 -5.19 8.07 5.39
CA ARG A 160 -5.60 9.42 4.99
C ARG A 160 -4.46 10.43 5.18
N GLU A 161 -3.65 10.26 6.22
CA GLU A 161 -2.52 11.12 6.57
C GLU A 161 -1.23 10.78 5.79
N SER A 162 -1.28 9.78 4.89
CA SER A 162 -0.13 9.36 4.08
C SER A 162 0.40 10.49 3.20
N LYS A 163 1.73 10.56 3.06
CA LYS A 163 2.42 11.52 2.18
C LYS A 163 2.36 11.16 0.70
N PHE A 164 1.90 9.97 0.36
CA PHE A 164 1.75 9.48 -1.00
C PHE A 164 0.42 8.76 -1.16
N LYS A 165 -0.19 8.93 -2.33
CA LYS A 165 -1.50 8.37 -2.68
C LYS A 165 -1.44 7.50 -3.92
N SER A 166 -0.27 7.31 -4.53
CA SER A 166 -0.06 6.34 -5.61
C SER A 166 1.15 5.46 -5.37
N THR A 167 1.16 4.29 -6.00
CA THR A 167 2.30 3.38 -5.92
C THR A 167 3.55 4.01 -6.52
N LYS A 168 3.39 4.78 -7.60
CA LYS A 168 4.47 5.57 -8.19
C LYS A 168 5.06 6.56 -7.19
N GLU A 169 4.22 7.36 -6.52
CA GLU A 169 4.68 8.30 -5.49
C GLU A 169 5.38 7.58 -4.32
N SER A 170 4.90 6.39 -3.93
CA SER A 170 5.56 5.58 -2.90
C SER A 170 6.97 5.12 -3.32
N ILE A 171 7.13 4.74 -4.59
CA ILE A 171 8.42 4.34 -5.17
C ILE A 171 9.33 5.56 -5.31
N ASP A 172 8.80 6.71 -5.68
CA ASP A 172 9.56 7.97 -5.77
C ASP A 172 10.11 8.37 -4.39
N ILE A 173 9.29 8.26 -3.34
CA ILE A 173 9.74 8.51 -1.95
C ILE A 173 10.78 7.48 -1.52
N LEU A 174 10.56 6.19 -1.80
CA LEU A 174 11.55 5.15 -1.51
C LEU A 174 12.89 5.44 -2.22
N SER A 175 12.81 5.82 -3.51
CA SER A 175 13.98 6.14 -4.32
C SER A 175 14.71 7.36 -3.77
N ARG A 176 13.98 8.44 -3.45
CA ARG A 176 14.54 9.66 -2.90
C ARG A 176 15.20 9.44 -1.55
N ASP A 177 14.58 8.67 -0.66
CA ASP A 177 15.02 8.59 0.72
C ASP A 177 16.10 7.52 0.93
N PHE A 178 16.05 6.40 0.19
CA PHE A 178 16.89 5.23 0.46
C PHE A 178 17.76 4.74 -0.69
N ILE A 179 17.46 5.12 -1.93
CA ILE A 179 18.22 4.67 -3.10
C ILE A 179 19.24 5.73 -3.50
N SER A 180 20.39 5.28 -3.99
CA SER A 180 21.45 6.13 -4.52
C SER A 180 20.98 6.86 -5.79
N SER A 181 21.44 8.10 -5.99
CA SER A 181 20.96 8.98 -7.06
C SER A 181 21.31 8.50 -8.48
N ASP A 182 22.29 7.60 -8.60
CA ASP A 182 22.67 6.94 -9.86
C ASP A 182 21.65 5.85 -10.29
N THR A 183 20.82 5.39 -9.37
CA THR A 183 19.84 4.33 -9.62
C THR A 183 18.48 4.93 -9.98
N ASN A 184 18.03 4.73 -11.22
CA ASN A 184 16.65 4.98 -11.60
C ASN A 184 15.76 3.77 -11.25
N LEU A 185 15.18 3.79 -10.04
CA LEU A 185 14.41 2.66 -9.51
C LEU A 185 13.21 2.29 -10.40
N ILE A 186 12.40 3.26 -10.83
CA ILE A 186 11.23 2.99 -11.70
C ILE A 186 11.65 2.28 -12.97
N ARG A 187 12.74 2.70 -13.62
CA ARG A 187 13.26 2.04 -14.82
C ARG A 187 13.70 0.61 -14.53
N ARG A 188 14.38 0.37 -13.40
CA ARG A 188 14.78 -1.00 -12.99
C ARG A 188 13.57 -1.89 -12.79
N LEU A 189 12.54 -1.40 -12.12
CA LEU A 189 11.32 -2.16 -11.91
C LEU A 189 10.58 -2.45 -13.23
N LYS A 190 10.55 -1.49 -14.16
CA LYS A 190 9.98 -1.72 -15.50
C LYS A 190 10.73 -2.80 -16.27
N LEU A 191 12.06 -2.83 -16.19
CA LEU A 191 12.88 -3.91 -16.77
C LEU A 191 12.65 -5.26 -16.09
N ALA A 192 12.30 -5.27 -14.80
CA ALA A 192 11.88 -6.47 -14.09
C ALA A 192 10.48 -6.97 -14.51
N GLY A 193 9.69 -6.13 -15.21
CA GLY A 193 8.33 -6.44 -15.65
C GLY A 193 7.24 -5.85 -14.75
N TYR A 194 7.57 -4.82 -13.97
CA TYR A 194 6.64 -4.15 -13.07
C TYR A 194 6.50 -2.66 -13.41
N GLU A 195 5.26 -2.21 -13.59
CA GLU A 195 4.92 -0.80 -13.81
C GLU A 195 3.83 -0.40 -12.80
N PRO A 196 4.07 0.62 -11.94
CA PRO A 196 3.11 1.04 -10.93
C PRO A 196 1.92 1.75 -11.57
N ILE A 197 0.70 1.35 -11.21
CA ILE A 197 -0.54 1.86 -11.82
C ILE A 197 -1.60 2.31 -10.81
N TYR A 198 -1.55 1.84 -9.57
CA TYR A 198 -2.54 2.15 -8.56
C TYR A 198 -2.41 3.58 -8.04
N ARG A 199 -3.55 4.24 -7.94
CA ARG A 199 -3.73 5.56 -7.34
C ARG A 199 -4.99 5.54 -6.49
N GLN A 200 -4.83 5.91 -5.22
CA GLN A 200 -5.90 6.18 -4.28
C GLN A 200 -6.48 7.56 -4.55
N THR A 201 -7.79 7.60 -4.74
CA THR A 201 -8.54 8.82 -5.06
C THR A 201 -9.09 9.46 -3.78
N SER A 202 -9.49 10.73 -3.87
CA SER A 202 -10.15 11.40 -2.75
C SER A 202 -11.50 10.77 -2.40
N LEU A 203 -12.17 10.11 -3.35
CA LEU A 203 -13.40 9.37 -3.08
C LEU A 203 -13.16 8.10 -2.27
N ASP A 204 -12.01 7.43 -2.43
CA ASP A 204 -11.68 6.24 -1.64
C ASP A 204 -11.53 6.57 -0.16
N GLU A 205 -11.04 7.78 0.15
CA GLU A 205 -10.82 8.27 1.52
C GLU A 205 -12.04 8.96 2.15
N TYR A 206 -13.07 9.20 1.34
CA TYR A 206 -14.25 9.94 1.75
C TYR A 206 -15.03 9.17 2.81
N ASN A 207 -15.51 9.88 3.85
CA ASN A 207 -16.31 9.26 4.90
C ASN A 207 -17.78 9.19 4.49
N TYR A 208 -18.21 8.02 3.99
CA TYR A 208 -19.60 7.80 3.56
C TYR A 208 -20.59 7.56 4.70
N LEU A 209 -20.15 7.55 5.97
CA LEU A 209 -21.08 7.41 7.10
C LEU A 209 -22.00 8.64 7.17
N ILE A 210 -23.30 8.40 7.23
CA ILE A 210 -24.34 9.40 7.50
C ILE A 210 -24.61 9.37 9.00
N THR A 211 -24.59 10.52 9.64
CA THR A 211 -24.82 10.61 11.09
C THR A 211 -26.32 10.60 11.40
N ASN A 212 -26.77 9.70 12.29
CA ASN A 212 -28.18 9.61 12.73
C ASN A 212 -28.56 10.70 13.76
N THR A 213 -27.91 11.85 13.70
CA THR A 213 -28.24 12.98 14.59
C THR A 213 -29.27 13.88 13.91
N GLU A 214 -30.30 14.27 14.64
CA GLU A 214 -31.33 15.20 14.17
C GLU A 214 -30.66 16.45 13.54
N ASN A 215 -31.15 16.85 12.37
CA ASN A 215 -30.71 18.00 11.57
C ASN A 215 -29.37 17.91 10.82
N LYS A 216 -28.66 16.76 10.78
CA LYS A 216 -27.41 16.64 9.98
C LYS A 216 -27.53 15.91 8.65
N LEU A 217 -28.66 15.27 8.37
CA LEU A 217 -28.85 14.52 7.12
C LEU A 217 -28.67 15.39 5.88
N PHE A 218 -29.23 16.61 5.88
CA PHE A 218 -29.05 17.54 4.77
C PHE A 218 -27.58 17.93 4.59
N ASP A 219 -26.88 18.23 5.69
CA ASP A 219 -25.46 18.58 5.65
C ASP A 219 -24.57 17.44 5.14
N ASP A 220 -24.94 16.20 5.42
CA ASP A 220 -24.21 15.01 4.97
C ASP A 220 -24.47 14.71 3.48
N LEU A 221 -25.63 15.10 2.92
CA LEU A 221 -26.01 14.82 1.53
C LEU A 221 -25.78 15.99 0.56
N LYS A 222 -25.69 17.24 1.05
CA LYS A 222 -25.66 18.47 0.23
C LYS A 222 -24.48 18.61 -0.73
N ASP A 223 -23.41 17.83 -0.54
CA ASP A 223 -22.24 17.84 -1.43
C ASP A 223 -22.39 16.88 -2.62
N GLY A 224 -23.49 16.13 -2.66
CA GLY A 224 -23.86 15.19 -3.72
C GLY A 224 -23.10 13.86 -3.67
N ILE A 225 -22.01 13.73 -2.90
CA ILE A 225 -21.20 12.51 -2.90
C ILE A 225 -21.94 11.37 -2.21
N ARG A 226 -22.38 11.59 -0.96
CA ARG A 226 -23.14 10.57 -0.21
C ARG A 226 -24.48 10.27 -0.88
N LEU A 227 -25.15 11.29 -1.41
CA LEU A 227 -26.40 11.13 -2.15
C LEU A 227 -26.23 10.21 -3.36
N THR A 228 -25.22 10.46 -4.20
CA THR A 228 -24.93 9.60 -5.36
C THR A 228 -24.59 8.18 -4.93
N ARG A 229 -23.81 8.02 -3.85
CA ARG A 229 -23.48 6.69 -3.33
C ARG A 229 -24.71 5.95 -2.82
N CYS A 230 -25.62 6.63 -2.12
CA CYS A 230 -26.90 6.06 -1.70
C CYS A 230 -27.74 5.62 -2.91
N ALA A 231 -27.89 6.48 -3.91
CA ALA A 231 -28.60 6.14 -5.15
C ALA A 231 -28.00 4.91 -5.83
N GLN A 232 -26.66 4.84 -5.94
CA GLN A 232 -25.98 3.68 -6.48
C GLN A 232 -26.30 2.40 -5.69
N ILE A 233 -26.18 2.43 -4.35
CA ILE A 233 -26.43 1.24 -3.52
C ILE A 233 -27.87 0.75 -3.69
N LEU A 234 -28.85 1.66 -3.67
CA LEU A 234 -30.26 1.33 -3.83
C LEU A 234 -30.57 0.68 -5.18
N LEU A 235 -29.92 1.15 -6.25
CA LEU A 235 -30.17 0.72 -7.61
C LEU A 235 -29.29 -0.47 -8.04
N SER A 236 -28.20 -0.75 -7.33
CA SER A 236 -27.25 -1.83 -7.67
C SER A 236 -27.86 -3.22 -7.62
N SER A 237 -28.90 -3.44 -6.80
CA SER A 237 -29.62 -4.72 -6.74
C SER A 237 -30.56 -4.93 -7.93
N ILE A 238 -30.96 -3.84 -8.59
CA ILE A 238 -31.95 -3.83 -9.68
C ILE A 238 -31.26 -3.73 -11.04
N ASN A 239 -30.09 -3.10 -11.11
CA ASN A 239 -29.38 -2.86 -12.37
C ASN A 239 -27.86 -3.11 -12.25
N GLU A 240 -27.37 -4.09 -12.99
CA GLU A 240 -25.95 -4.47 -12.99
C GLU A 240 -25.03 -3.37 -13.56
N GLN A 241 -25.52 -2.53 -14.49
CA GLN A 241 -24.74 -1.42 -15.02
C GLN A 241 -24.52 -0.33 -13.96
N VAL A 242 -25.51 -0.10 -13.08
CA VAL A 242 -25.37 0.81 -11.94
C VAL A 242 -24.42 0.22 -10.89
N ALA A 243 -24.45 -1.10 -10.69
CA ALA A 243 -23.50 -1.78 -9.80
C ALA A 243 -22.04 -1.64 -10.28
N LYS A 244 -21.81 -1.62 -11.60
CA LYS A 244 -20.49 -1.41 -12.22
C LYS A 244 -20.11 0.07 -12.40
N PHE A 245 -20.97 0.99 -11.99
CA PHE A 245 -20.78 2.41 -12.20
C PHE A 245 -19.60 2.95 -11.38
N ASP A 246 -18.57 3.44 -12.06
CA ASP A 246 -17.38 3.97 -11.40
C ASP A 246 -17.59 5.43 -10.97
N LEU A 247 -17.98 5.61 -9.70
CA LEU A 247 -18.16 6.93 -9.08
C LEU A 247 -16.89 7.79 -9.12
N SER A 248 -15.70 7.18 -9.13
CA SER A 248 -14.41 7.89 -9.09
C SER A 248 -14.14 8.74 -10.32
N THR A 249 -14.74 8.38 -11.46
CA THR A 249 -14.59 9.11 -12.72
C THR A 249 -15.61 10.23 -12.89
N LYS A 250 -16.75 10.13 -12.21
CA LYS A 250 -17.91 11.02 -12.42
C LYS A 250 -18.09 12.07 -11.32
N LEU A 251 -17.80 11.70 -10.07
CA LEU A 251 -17.93 12.63 -8.95
C LEU A 251 -16.70 13.51 -8.81
N LYS A 252 -16.92 14.77 -8.44
CA LYS A 252 -15.88 15.72 -8.06
C LYS A 252 -15.60 15.60 -6.57
N CYS A 253 -14.41 15.14 -6.22
CA CYS A 253 -13.91 15.09 -4.84
C CYS A 253 -12.43 15.51 -4.82
N PRO A 254 -12.01 16.45 -3.93
CA PRO A 254 -12.82 17.16 -2.95
C PRO A 254 -13.82 18.15 -3.58
N VAL A 255 -14.92 18.39 -2.88
CA VAL A 255 -15.95 19.35 -3.30
C VAL A 255 -15.53 20.75 -2.85
N VAL A 256 -15.00 21.55 -3.77
CA VAL A 256 -14.41 22.87 -3.44
C VAL A 256 -15.33 24.05 -3.73
N ASN A 257 -16.33 23.90 -4.61
CA ASN A 257 -17.19 24.99 -5.05
C ASN A 257 -18.63 24.50 -5.31
N LEU A 258 -19.53 25.45 -5.56
CA LEU A 258 -20.93 25.15 -5.87
C LEU A 258 -21.09 24.32 -7.16
N VAL A 259 -20.25 24.56 -8.16
CA VAL A 259 -20.28 23.80 -9.43
C VAL A 259 -20.03 22.30 -9.18
N HIS A 260 -19.07 21.94 -8.34
CA HIS A 260 -18.81 20.55 -7.96
C HIS A 260 -20.03 19.94 -7.26
N LYS A 261 -20.68 20.68 -6.37
CA LYS A 261 -21.89 20.23 -5.66
C LYS A 261 -23.01 19.92 -6.65
N LEU A 262 -23.31 20.88 -7.54
CA LEU A 262 -24.38 20.73 -8.53
C LEU A 262 -24.10 19.53 -9.45
N LEU A 263 -22.89 19.41 -10.01
CA LEU A 263 -22.51 18.26 -10.83
C LEU A 263 -22.67 16.91 -10.11
N ASN A 264 -22.29 16.85 -8.83
CA ASN A 264 -22.45 15.63 -8.04
C ASN A 264 -23.93 15.32 -7.76
N ILE A 265 -24.76 16.33 -7.46
CA ILE A 265 -26.20 16.17 -7.23
C ILE A 265 -26.90 15.74 -8.53
N ASP A 266 -26.59 16.39 -9.64
CA ASP A 266 -27.10 16.05 -10.98
C ASP A 266 -26.80 14.59 -11.30
N GLN A 267 -25.61 14.10 -10.96
CA GLN A 267 -25.25 12.70 -11.17
C GLN A 267 -26.14 11.74 -10.37
N ALA A 268 -26.52 12.10 -9.14
CA ALA A 268 -27.45 11.31 -8.34
C ALA A 268 -28.85 11.31 -8.94
N PHE A 269 -29.33 12.48 -9.37
CA PHE A 269 -30.65 12.65 -9.98
C PHE A 269 -30.76 11.92 -11.31
N GLU A 270 -29.72 11.97 -12.14
CA GLU A 270 -29.65 11.21 -13.40
C GLU A 270 -29.77 9.71 -13.13
N LEU A 271 -29.08 9.18 -12.11
CA LEU A 271 -29.20 7.77 -11.73
C LEU A 271 -30.62 7.41 -11.28
N LEU A 272 -31.24 8.24 -10.44
CA LEU A 272 -32.58 8.02 -9.92
C LEU A 272 -33.67 8.15 -10.98
N GLN A 273 -33.53 9.08 -11.93
CA GLN A 273 -34.46 9.23 -13.04
C GLN A 273 -34.33 8.08 -14.04
N THR A 274 -33.10 7.76 -14.44
CA THR A 274 -32.83 6.78 -15.50
C THR A 274 -33.13 5.36 -15.05
N TYR A 275 -32.73 4.99 -13.84
CA TYR A 275 -32.79 3.61 -13.35
C TYR A 275 -33.77 3.41 -12.20
N GLY A 276 -34.08 4.46 -11.44
CA GLY A 276 -35.05 4.42 -10.34
C GLY A 276 -36.47 4.87 -10.74
N HIS A 277 -36.65 5.38 -11.96
CA HIS A 277 -37.90 5.94 -12.46
C HIS A 277 -38.53 7.01 -11.52
N VAL A 278 -37.67 7.73 -10.78
CA VAL A 278 -38.12 8.82 -9.90
C VAL A 278 -38.40 10.06 -10.75
N ASN A 279 -39.63 10.57 -10.70
CA ASN A 279 -39.98 11.82 -11.36
C ASN A 279 -39.54 13.02 -10.50
N LEU A 280 -38.50 13.72 -10.94
CA LEU A 280 -38.00 14.94 -10.29
C LEU A 280 -38.42 16.22 -11.05
N ASN A 281 -39.23 16.10 -12.11
CA ASN A 281 -39.73 17.25 -12.87
C ASN A 281 -40.81 17.96 -12.01
N GLY A 282 -40.39 18.93 -11.19
CA GLY A 282 -41.28 19.67 -10.28
C GLY A 282 -40.62 20.16 -8.98
N MET A 283 -39.36 19.78 -8.71
CA MET A 283 -38.51 20.42 -7.70
C MET A 283 -37.72 21.59 -8.31
#